data_AF-A0ABD5PS54-F1
#
_entry.id   AF-A0ABD5PS54-F1
#
_cell.length_a   1.000
_cell.length_b   1.000
_cell.length_c   1.000
_cell.angle_alpha   90.00
_cell.angle_beta   90.00
_cell.angle_gamma   90.00
#
_symmetry.space_group_name_H-M   'P 1'
#
loop_
_entity.id
_entity.type
_entity.pdbx_description
1 polymer ?
#
loop_
_entity_poly.entity_id
_entity_poly.type
_entity_poly.pdbx_seq_one_letter_code
_entity_poly.pdbx_strand_id
1 'polypeptide(L)' 'MESVSDHAVDAAEPSPLDQLEDTACTFCDSGLLVRNQYKGNDAVVCNNCETPAMQVWDVK' A
#
# COMPACT_ATOMS: atom_id res chain seq x y z
N MET A 1 -11.48 -24.37 26.46
CA MET A 1 -12.60 -23.69 25.79
C MET A 1 -12.03 -22.32 25.46
N GLU A 2 -11.66 -21.98 24.24
CA GLU A 2 -12.17 -22.41 22.94
C GLU A 2 -11.01 -22.71 21.97
N SER A 3 -11.19 -23.79 21.23
CA SER A 3 -10.48 -24.08 19.99
C SER A 3 -10.95 -23.08 18.94
N VAL A 4 -10.03 -22.54 18.16
CA VAL A 4 -10.27 -22.32 16.73
C VAL A 4 -9.01 -22.69 15.94
N SER A 5 -9.02 -23.91 15.43
CA SER A 5 -8.39 -24.21 14.15
C SER A 5 -9.45 -23.93 13.08
N ASP A 6 -9.15 -23.13 12.07
CA ASP A 6 -9.65 -23.33 10.70
C ASP A 6 -9.13 -22.28 9.69
N HIS A 7 -8.45 -22.79 8.67
CA HIS A 7 -8.39 -22.33 7.26
C HIS A 7 -7.80 -20.97 6.85
N ALA A 8 -6.61 -21.13 6.23
CA ALA A 8 -6.22 -20.59 4.93
C ALA A 8 -6.20 -19.07 4.76
N VAL A 9 -5.04 -18.48 5.06
CA VAL A 9 -4.52 -17.45 4.18
C VAL A 9 -3.12 -17.89 3.71
N ASP A 10 -3.03 -18.43 2.50
CA ASP A 10 -1.90 -18.08 1.63
C ASP A 10 -2.13 -16.63 1.20
N ALA A 11 -2.23 -15.72 2.17
CA ALA A 11 -2.17 -14.31 1.90
C ALA A 11 -0.68 -14.07 1.69
N ALA A 12 -0.31 -13.76 0.45
CA ALA A 12 0.96 -13.09 0.20
C ALA A 12 1.15 -12.06 1.31
N GLU A 13 2.28 -12.17 2.04
CA GLU A 13 2.51 -11.31 3.20
C GLU A 13 2.26 -9.84 2.79
N PRO A 14 1.47 -9.08 3.56
CA PRO A 14 1.03 -7.75 3.15
C PRO A 14 2.27 -6.91 2.84
N SER A 15 2.36 -6.48 1.59
CA SER A 15 3.47 -5.66 1.13
C SER A 15 3.47 -4.33 1.88
N PRO A 16 4.63 -3.65 1.99
CA PRO A 16 4.67 -2.31 2.57
C PRO A 16 3.72 -1.31 1.89
N LEU A 17 3.38 -1.54 0.62
CA LEU A 17 2.40 -0.75 -0.11
C LEU A 17 0.97 -0.97 0.40
N ASP A 18 0.61 -2.20 0.77
CA ASP A 18 -0.73 -2.53 1.28
C ASP A 18 -1.03 -1.84 2.63
N GLN A 19 0.02 -1.54 3.41
CA GLN A 19 -0.12 -0.83 4.68
C GLN A 19 -0.38 0.68 4.52
N LEU A 20 -0.03 1.25 3.36
CA LEU A 20 -0.12 2.68 3.08
C LEU A 20 -1.33 3.02 2.21
N GLU A 21 -1.86 2.05 1.48
CA GLU A 21 -3.08 2.21 0.70
C GLU A 21 -4.27 2.64 1.60
N ASP A 22 -5.15 3.49 1.06
CA ASP A 22 -6.31 4.09 1.73
C ASP A 22 -6.01 4.98 2.94
N THR A 23 -4.75 5.30 3.21
CA THR A 23 -4.38 6.27 4.26
C THR A 23 -4.35 7.71 3.74
N ALA A 24 -4.40 8.68 4.67
CA ALA A 24 -4.32 10.09 4.33
C ALA A 24 -2.91 10.49 3.86
N CYS A 25 -2.84 11.38 2.87
CA CYS A 25 -1.57 11.91 2.40
C CYS A 25 -0.90 12.80 3.47
N THR A 26 0.37 12.54 3.78
CA THR A 26 1.14 13.40 4.72
C THR A 26 1.52 14.75 4.12
N PHE A 27 1.46 14.91 2.80
CA PHE A 27 1.87 16.13 2.10
C PHE A 27 0.71 17.09 1.82
N CYS A 28 -0.54 16.63 1.84
CA CYS A 28 -1.71 17.48 1.64
C CYS A 28 -2.91 16.96 2.43
N ASP A 29 -3.76 17.85 2.91
CA ASP A 29 -4.90 17.50 3.77
C ASP A 29 -6.13 16.96 3.00
N SER A 30 -6.04 16.89 1.67
CA SER A 30 -7.20 16.61 0.79
C SER A 30 -7.08 15.33 -0.02
N GLY A 31 -5.96 14.62 0.09
CA GLY A 31 -5.67 13.43 -0.73
C GLY A 31 -5.59 12.15 0.06
N LEU A 32 -5.95 11.05 -0.60
CA LEU A 32 -5.74 9.69 -0.11
C LEU A 32 -4.66 9.00 -0.93
N LEU A 33 -3.94 8.12 -0.25
CA LEU A 33 -2.92 7.27 -0.81
C LEU A 33 -3.57 6.08 -1.53
N VAL A 34 -3.27 5.92 -2.82
CA VAL A 34 -3.83 4.83 -3.65
C VAL A 34 -2.72 4.06 -4.34
N ARG A 35 -2.97 2.77 -4.63
CA ARG A 35 -2.07 1.94 -5.43
C ARG A 35 -1.92 2.52 -6.84
N ASN A 36 -0.69 2.78 -7.26
CA ASN A 36 -0.39 3.25 -8.61
C ASN A 36 1.05 2.91 -9.00
N GLN A 37 1.51 3.41 -10.14
CA GLN A 37 2.92 3.36 -10.53
C GLN A 37 3.54 4.75 -10.46
N TYR A 38 4.76 4.82 -9.94
CA TYR A 38 5.58 6.02 -9.98
C TYR A 38 6.89 5.71 -10.71
N LYS A 39 7.13 6.42 -11.82
CA LYS A 39 8.30 6.21 -12.70
C LYS A 39 8.48 4.74 -13.12
N GLY A 40 7.38 4.04 -13.39
CA GLY A 40 7.37 2.64 -13.83
C GLY A 40 7.60 1.61 -12.74
N ASN A 41 7.60 2.02 -11.47
CA ASN A 41 7.70 1.13 -10.31
C ASN A 41 6.38 1.13 -9.55
N ASP A 42 6.05 0.01 -8.89
CA ASP A 42 4.89 -0.05 -8.01
C ASP A 42 5.04 0.92 -6.84
N ALA A 43 3.98 1.67 -6.59
CA ALA A 43 3.99 2.75 -5.64
C ALA A 43 2.61 2.95 -5.01
N VAL A 44 2.62 3.72 -3.93
CA VAL A 44 1.43 4.32 -3.37
C VAL A 44 1.56 5.83 -3.56
N VAL A 45 0.62 6.40 -4.30
CA VAL A 45 0.66 7.78 -4.76
C VAL A 45 -0.62 8.48 -4.30
N CYS A 46 -0.48 9.73 -3.86
CA CYS A 46 -1.64 10.55 -3.52
C CYS A 46 -2.50 10.83 -4.76
N ASN A 47 -3.81 10.57 -4.65
CA ASN A 47 -4.76 10.81 -5.74
C ASN A 47 -5.06 12.30 -6.00
N ASN A 48 -4.60 13.21 -5.15
CA ASN A 48 -4.88 14.64 -5.25
C ASN A 48 -3.64 15.46 -5.66
N CYS A 49 -2.51 15.29 -4.96
CA CYS A 49 -1.28 16.04 -5.23
C CYS A 49 -0.22 15.25 -6.00
N GLU A 50 -0.55 14.03 -6.44
CA GLU A 50 0.33 13.12 -7.21
C GLU A 50 1.68 12.80 -6.53
N THR A 51 1.80 13.13 -5.24
CA THR A 51 3.04 12.93 -4.49
C THR A 51 3.15 11.46 -4.09
N PRO A 52 4.25 10.77 -4.44
CA PRO A 52 4.48 9.39 -4.02
C PRO A 52 4.82 9.35 -2.53
N ALA A 53 4.09 8.53 -1.76
CA ALA A 53 4.42 8.28 -0.36
C ALA A 53 5.49 7.19 -0.23
N MET A 54 5.39 6.15 -1.05
CA MET A 54 6.34 5.04 -1.11
C MET A 54 6.35 4.46 -2.52
N GLN A 55 7.52 3.97 -2.95
CA GLN A 55 7.66 3.14 -4.14
C GLN A 55 8.61 1.99 -3.84
N VAL A 56 8.41 0.85 -4.50
CA VAL A 56 9.26 -0.33 -4.36
C VAL A 56 9.99 -0.58 -5.68
N TRP A 57 11.28 -0.85 -5.60
CA TRP A 57 12.10 -1.22 -6.76
C TRP A 57 12.46 -2.68 -6.66
N ASP A 58 12.04 -3.47 -7.64
CA ASP A 58 12.52 -4.84 -7.79
C ASP A 58 13.96 -4.79 -8.32
N VAL A 59 14.92 -4.92 -7.41
CA VAL A 59 16.34 -5.10 -7.75
C VAL A 59 16.56 -6.59 -7.97
N LYS A 60 16.54 -7.03 -9.23
CA LYS A 60 17.03 -8.37 -9.61
C LYS A 60 18.54 -8.44 -9.65
#